data_AF-A0A7C8YBT5-F1
#
_entry.id   AF-A0A7C8YBT5-F1
#
_cell.length_a   1.000
_cell.length_b   1.000
_cell.length_c   1.000
_cell.angle_alpha   90.00
_cell.angle_beta   90.00
_cell.angle_gamma   90.00
#
_symmetry.space_group_name_H-M   'P 1'
#
loop_
_entity.id
_entity.type
_entity.pdbx_description
1 polymer ?
#
loop_
_entity_poly.entity_id
_entity_poly.type
_entity_poly.pdbx_seq_one_letter_code
_entity_poly.pdbx_strand_id
1 'polypeptide(L)'
;VDPLEPIQLELDEEEDSAVYTWFYDHKPLVKTKLINGPSYRRWHLSLPIMATLYRFAGQLLSDLVDRNYFYLFDMESFFTAKALNMCIPGMSGSCNLFFNLYCFVFLWNFMKYEDDDL
;
A
#
# COMPACT_ATOMS: atom_id res chain seq x y z
N VAL A 1 6.57 -9.96 34.30
CA VAL A 1 6.04 -8.63 33.93
C VAL A 1 5.23 -8.87 32.69
N ASP A 2 3.92 -8.71 32.80
CA ASP A 2 3.04 -8.88 31.64
C ASP A 2 3.27 -7.72 30.67
N PRO A 3 3.23 -7.97 29.36
CA PRO A 3 3.41 -6.92 28.37
C PRO A 3 2.32 -5.86 28.51
N LEU A 4 2.65 -4.62 28.12
CA LEU A 4 1.66 -3.54 28.03
C LEU A 4 0.60 -3.90 26.98
N GLU A 5 -0.59 -3.36 27.17
CA GLU A 5 -1.69 -3.53 26.23
C GLU A 5 -1.31 -3.00 24.83
N PRO A 6 -1.56 -3.78 23.77
CA PRO A 6 -1.26 -3.35 22.42
C PRO A 6 -2.23 -2.27 21.96
N ILE A 7 -1.84 -1.51 20.93
CA ILE A 7 -2.74 -0.56 20.27
C ILE A 7 -3.79 -1.38 19.52
N GLN A 8 -5.05 -1.27 19.95
CA GLN A 8 -6.21 -1.90 19.32
C GLN A 8 -7.24 -0.83 18.99
N LEU A 9 -7.71 -0.84 17.75
CA LEU A 9 -8.89 -0.09 17.32
C LEU A 9 -10.13 -0.66 18.00
N GLU A 10 -11.07 0.21 18.39
CA GLU A 10 -12.40 -0.21 18.83
C GLU A 10 -13.19 -0.71 17.62
N LEU A 11 -13.43 -2.02 17.58
CA LEU A 11 -14.20 -2.69 16.52
C LEU A 11 -15.66 -2.81 16.95
N ASP A 12 -16.58 -2.65 16.00
CA ASP A 12 -18.01 -2.85 16.26
C ASP A 12 -18.40 -4.33 16.16
N GLU A 13 -19.16 -4.84 17.13
CA GLU A 13 -19.53 -6.26 17.18
C GLU A 13 -20.53 -6.66 16.10
N GLU A 14 -21.37 -5.73 15.62
CA GLU A 14 -22.41 -6.00 14.62
C GLU A 14 -21.85 -5.87 13.20
N GLU A 15 -21.28 -4.70 12.87
CA GLU A 15 -20.76 -4.39 11.54
C GLU A 15 -19.48 -5.17 11.19
N ASP A 16 -18.58 -5.37 12.17
CA ASP A 16 -17.26 -6.00 11.96
C ASP A 16 -17.19 -7.45 12.44
N SER A 17 -18.34 -8.07 12.72
CA SER A 17 -18.48 -9.46 13.18
C SER A 17 -17.64 -10.48 12.37
N ALA A 18 -17.46 -10.24 11.07
CA ALA A 18 -16.70 -11.12 10.18
C ALA A 18 -15.19 -11.18 10.48
N VAL A 19 -14.64 -10.12 11.09
CA VAL A 19 -13.18 -9.93 11.32
C VAL A 19 -12.85 -9.80 12.80
N TYR A 20 -13.81 -9.41 13.63
CA TYR A 20 -13.69 -9.16 15.08
C TYR A 20 -12.87 -10.22 15.83
N THR A 21 -13.09 -11.51 15.55
CA THR A 21 -12.46 -12.61 16.31
C THR A 21 -10.97 -12.79 16.03
N TRP A 22 -10.49 -12.45 14.83
CA TRP A 22 -9.14 -12.85 14.36
C TRP A 22 -8.28 -11.69 13.87
N PHE A 23 -8.77 -10.45 13.90
CA PHE A 23 -8.07 -9.30 13.31
C PHE A 23 -6.67 -9.08 13.89
N TYR A 24 -6.50 -9.22 15.20
CA TYR A 24 -5.24 -8.99 15.92
C TYR A 24 -4.42 -10.26 16.17
N ASP A 25 -4.79 -11.39 15.56
CA ASP A 25 -4.02 -12.62 15.67
C ASP A 25 -2.71 -12.54 14.86
N HIS A 26 -1.64 -13.13 15.36
CA HIS A 26 -0.35 -13.17 14.66
C HIS A 26 -0.44 -13.91 13.30
N LYS A 27 -1.28 -14.94 13.20
CA LYS A 27 -1.58 -15.67 11.96
C LYS A 27 -3.05 -16.08 11.94
N PRO A 28 -3.96 -15.20 11.46
CA PRO A 28 -5.38 -15.50 11.48
C PRO A 28 -5.72 -16.65 10.52
N LEU A 29 -6.84 -17.34 10.78
CA LEU A 29 -7.48 -18.26 9.81
C LEU A 29 -6.64 -19.46 9.29
N VAL A 30 -5.46 -19.75 9.86
CA VAL A 30 -4.54 -20.84 9.42
C VAL A 30 -5.21 -22.23 9.39
N LYS A 31 -6.19 -22.46 10.27
CA LYS A 31 -6.93 -23.74 10.40
C LYS A 31 -8.18 -23.80 9.51
N THR A 32 -8.48 -22.73 8.77
CA THR A 32 -9.72 -22.59 8.00
C THR A 32 -9.46 -22.84 6.51
N LYS A 33 -10.51 -23.23 5.77
CA LYS A 33 -10.47 -23.41 4.30
C LYS A 33 -10.12 -22.13 3.51
N LEU A 34 -10.10 -20.98 4.16
CA LEU A 34 -9.80 -19.67 3.54
C LEU A 34 -8.31 -19.52 3.20
N ILE A 35 -7.43 -20.31 3.83
CA ILE A 35 -5.99 -20.28 3.59
C ILE A 35 -5.49 -21.68 3.27
N ASN A 36 -4.42 -21.75 2.48
CA ASN A 36 -3.78 -22.99 2.05
C ASN A 36 -3.03 -23.78 3.16
N GLY A 37 -3.18 -23.42 4.43
CA GLY A 37 -2.54 -24.05 5.59
C GLY A 37 -1.35 -23.26 6.18
N PRO A 38 -0.41 -23.93 6.88
CA PRO A 38 0.65 -23.25 7.65
C PRO A 38 1.67 -22.49 6.79
N SER A 39 1.67 -22.74 5.47
CA SER A 39 2.51 -22.01 4.53
C SER A 39 2.07 -20.57 4.32
N TYR A 40 0.80 -20.22 4.59
CA TYR A 40 0.27 -18.85 4.55
C TYR A 40 0.63 -18.04 3.28
N ARG A 41 0.54 -18.67 2.10
CA ARG A 41 0.95 -18.01 0.82
C ARG A 41 -0.22 -17.51 -0.01
N ARG A 42 -1.41 -18.09 0.19
CA ARG A 42 -2.59 -17.77 -0.60
C ARG A 42 -3.78 -17.69 0.32
N TRP A 43 -4.58 -16.64 0.14
CA TRP A 43 -5.82 -16.39 0.85
C TRP A 43 -6.97 -16.31 -0.14
N HIS A 44 -8.13 -16.81 0.25
CA HIS A 44 -9.36 -16.68 -0.49
C HIS A 44 -10.45 -16.23 0.48
N LEU A 45 -10.66 -14.90 0.56
CA LEU A 45 -11.55 -14.26 1.52
C LEU A 45 -12.94 -14.08 0.94
N SER A 46 -13.96 -14.07 1.80
CA SER A 46 -15.33 -13.77 1.40
C SER A 46 -15.53 -12.26 1.22
N LEU A 47 -16.52 -11.88 0.41
CA LEU A 47 -16.86 -10.48 0.14
C LEU A 47 -17.10 -9.64 1.41
N PRO A 48 -17.85 -10.09 2.44
CA PRO A 48 -18.04 -9.28 3.65
C PRO A 48 -16.73 -9.01 4.40
N ILE A 49 -15.79 -9.96 4.43
CA ILE A 49 -14.47 -9.76 5.04
C ILE A 49 -13.68 -8.72 4.25
N MET A 50 -13.73 -8.77 2.92
CA MET A 50 -13.01 -7.81 2.08
C MET A 50 -13.58 -6.38 2.23
N ALA A 51 -14.91 -6.25 2.33
CA ALA A 51 -15.58 -4.97 2.48
C ALA A 51 -15.20 -4.25 3.78
N THR A 52 -15.16 -4.98 4.90
CA THR A 52 -14.74 -4.41 6.20
C THR A 52 -13.27 -4.03 6.20
N LEU A 53 -12.39 -4.87 5.65
CA LEU A 53 -10.96 -4.56 5.52
C LEU A 53 -10.71 -3.32 4.65
N TYR A 54 -11.43 -3.19 3.53
CA TYR A 54 -11.32 -2.02 2.65
C TYR A 54 -11.75 -0.74 3.39
N ARG A 55 -12.80 -0.80 4.21
CA ARG A 55 -13.26 0.33 5.04
C ARG A 55 -12.18 0.76 6.04
N PHE A 56 -11.49 -0.17 6.70
CA PHE A 56 -10.40 0.16 7.61
C PHE A 56 -9.20 0.77 6.89
N ALA A 57 -8.85 0.23 5.73
CA ALA A 57 -7.71 0.69 4.95
C ALA A 57 -7.99 2.03 4.22
N GLY A 58 -9.22 2.54 4.25
CA GLY A 58 -9.62 3.78 3.56
C GLY A 58 -8.85 5.03 3.98
N GLN A 59 -8.22 5.05 5.17
CA GLN A 59 -7.34 6.16 5.56
C GLN A 59 -5.98 6.13 4.84
N LEU A 60 -5.56 4.95 4.38
CA LEU A 60 -4.26 4.72 3.76
C LEU A 60 -4.36 4.62 2.24
N LEU A 61 -5.49 4.11 1.72
CA LEU A 61 -5.71 3.99 0.29
C LEU A 61 -6.12 5.33 -0.32
N SER A 62 -5.57 5.64 -1.49
CA SER A 62 -6.02 6.76 -2.30
C SER A 62 -7.36 6.45 -2.96
N ASP A 63 -8.31 7.38 -2.90
CA ASP A 63 -9.64 7.29 -3.55
C ASP A 63 -9.60 7.51 -5.07
N LEU A 64 -8.44 7.30 -5.67
CA LEU A 64 -8.18 7.70 -7.05
C LEU A 64 -8.36 6.50 -8.00
N VAL A 65 -9.54 6.46 -8.63
CA VAL A 65 -9.92 5.36 -9.52
C VAL A 65 -9.52 5.62 -10.98
N ASP A 66 -9.39 6.89 -11.37
CA ASP A 66 -9.12 7.26 -12.76
C ASP A 66 -7.61 7.26 -13.06
N ARG A 67 -7.23 6.49 -14.09
CA ARG A 67 -5.87 6.44 -14.60
C ARG A 67 -5.41 7.76 -15.21
N ASN A 68 -6.33 8.58 -15.70
CA ASN A 68 -6.00 9.87 -16.30
C ASN A 68 -5.51 10.91 -15.27
N TYR A 69 -5.75 10.70 -13.98
CA TYR A 69 -5.24 11.59 -12.94
C TYR A 69 -3.70 11.68 -12.93
N PHE A 70 -3.03 10.60 -13.31
CA PHE A 70 -1.56 10.53 -13.39
C PHE A 70 -1.00 11.07 -14.72
N TYR A 71 -1.78 11.85 -15.48
CA TYR A 71 -1.27 12.46 -16.69
C TYR A 71 -0.08 13.38 -16.36
N LEU A 72 1.09 13.09 -16.97
CA LEU A 72 2.40 13.70 -16.66
C LEU A 72 3.04 13.29 -15.33
N PHE A 73 2.37 12.46 -14.52
CA PHE A 73 2.90 11.88 -13.28
C PHE A 73 3.08 10.37 -13.41
N ASP A 74 3.43 9.91 -14.60
CA ASP A 74 3.83 8.55 -14.89
C ASP A 74 5.36 8.44 -15.04
N MET A 75 5.85 7.21 -14.95
CA MET A 75 7.28 6.91 -15.04
C MET A 75 7.87 7.37 -16.37
N GLU A 76 7.11 7.28 -17.47
CA GLU A 76 7.54 7.71 -18.80
C GLU A 76 7.70 9.24 -18.87
N SER A 77 6.77 10.01 -18.30
CA SER A 77 6.92 11.47 -18.23
C SER A 77 8.11 11.88 -17.37
N PHE A 78 8.42 11.15 -16.29
CA PHE A 78 9.62 11.42 -15.50
C PHE A 78 10.91 11.13 -16.27
N PHE A 79 10.97 10.07 -17.07
CA PHE A 79 12.13 9.79 -17.92
C PHE A 79 12.33 10.84 -19.01
N THR A 80 11.25 11.26 -19.65
CA THR A 80 11.30 12.28 -20.71
C THR A 80 11.67 13.66 -20.15
N ALA A 81 11.08 14.06 -19.02
CA ALA A 81 11.43 15.29 -18.31
C ALA A 81 12.91 15.32 -17.91
N LYS A 82 13.42 14.20 -17.36
CA LYS A 82 14.85 14.05 -17.02
C LYS A 82 15.76 14.13 -18.25
N ALA A 83 15.40 13.47 -19.35
CA ALA A 83 16.18 13.50 -20.58
C ALA A 83 16.22 14.89 -21.22
N LEU A 84 15.12 15.65 -21.12
CA LEU A 84 14.98 16.99 -21.66
C LEU A 84 15.45 18.09 -20.70
N ASN A 85 15.92 17.73 -19.50
CA ASN A 85 16.29 18.68 -18.45
C ASN A 85 15.15 19.68 -18.14
N MET A 86 13.90 19.20 -18.17
CA MET A 86 12.69 19.97 -17.87
C MET A 86 12.05 19.49 -16.57
N CYS A 87 11.35 20.39 -15.88
CA CYS A 87 10.62 20.08 -14.65
C CYS A 87 9.13 20.00 -14.91
N ILE A 88 8.46 18.96 -14.38
CA ILE A 88 7.00 18.86 -14.39
C ILE A 88 6.45 19.70 -13.23
N PRO A 89 5.52 20.64 -13.48
CA PRO A 89 4.95 21.50 -12.43
C PRO A 89 4.16 20.67 -11.42
N GLY A 90 4.47 20.81 -10.13
CA GLY A 90 3.88 20.02 -9.04
C GLY A 90 4.82 18.98 -8.45
N MET A 91 5.89 18.61 -9.16
CA MET A 91 7.02 17.90 -8.56
C MET A 91 7.82 18.92 -7.74
N SER A 92 8.04 18.66 -6.43
CA SER A 92 8.57 19.67 -5.50
C SER A 92 9.81 20.38 -6.07
N GLY A 93 9.76 21.72 -6.02
CA GLY A 93 10.51 22.66 -6.87
C GLY A 93 12.03 22.73 -6.70
N SER A 94 12.72 21.60 -6.70
CA SER A 94 14.18 21.52 -6.62
C SER A 94 14.82 20.85 -7.86
N CYS A 95 14.11 20.83 -8.99
CA CYS A 95 14.62 20.30 -10.26
C CYS A 95 15.79 21.11 -10.86
N ASN A 96 16.19 22.24 -10.25
CA ASN A 96 17.40 22.97 -10.63
C ASN A 96 18.62 22.73 -9.70
N LEU A 97 18.53 21.92 -8.63
CA LEU A 97 19.67 21.73 -7.71
C LEU A 97 20.10 20.27 -7.49
N PHE A 98 19.38 19.27 -8.00
CA PHE A 98 19.73 17.85 -7.80
C PHE A 98 19.90 17.07 -9.12
N PHE A 99 20.69 17.62 -10.05
CA PHE A 99 21.37 16.82 -11.07
C PHE A 99 22.63 16.15 -10.50
N ASN A 100 22.50 15.49 -9.35
CA ASN A 100 23.53 14.59 -8.86
C ASN A 100 22.97 13.17 -8.80
N LEU A 101 23.77 12.24 -9.35
CA LEU A 101 23.50 10.81 -9.50
C LEU A 101 22.94 10.15 -8.22
N TYR A 102 23.23 10.74 -7.05
CA TYR A 102 22.77 10.32 -5.73
C TYR A 102 21.24 10.36 -5.53
N CYS A 103 20.52 11.36 -6.04
CA CYS A 103 19.07 11.42 -5.86
C CYS A 103 18.35 10.37 -6.72
N PHE A 104 18.91 10.08 -7.89
CA PHE A 104 18.38 9.05 -8.79
C PHE A 104 18.54 7.65 -8.21
N VAL A 105 19.64 7.32 -7.52
CA VAL A 105 19.81 5.99 -6.88
C VAL A 105 18.81 5.78 -5.74
N PHE A 106 18.51 6.82 -4.96
CA PHE A 106 17.53 6.71 -3.87
C PHE A 106 16.11 6.55 -4.41
N LEU A 107 15.71 7.37 -5.39
CA LEU A 107 14.39 7.25 -6.03
C LEU A 107 14.25 5.96 -6.84
N TRP A 108 15.32 5.53 -7.52
CA TRP A 108 15.34 4.28 -8.28
C TRP A 108 15.20 3.07 -7.37
N ASN A 109 15.89 3.02 -6.22
CA ASN A 109 15.71 1.92 -5.25
C ASN A 109 14.33 1.95 -4.58
N PHE A 110 13.76 3.14 -4.37
CA PHE A 110 12.41 3.27 -3.82
C PHE A 110 11.34 2.78 -4.81
N MET A 111 11.44 3.18 -6.08
CA MET A 111 10.44 2.80 -7.10
C MET A 111 10.59 1.37 -7.62
N LYS A 112 11.80 0.78 -7.59
CA LYS A 112 11.98 -0.64 -7.94
C LYS A 112 11.25 -1.58 -7.00
N TYR A 113 11.00 -1.15 -5.76
CA TYR A 113 10.32 -1.96 -4.76
C TYR A 113 8.82 -2.11 -5.03
N GLU A 114 8.25 -1.28 -5.92
CA GLU A 114 6.83 -1.34 -6.31
C GLU A 114 6.59 -2.25 -7.53
N ASP A 115 7.63 -2.61 -8.29
CA ASP A 115 7.54 -3.42 -9.52
C ASP A 115 7.80 -4.93 -9.29
N ASP A 116 8.29 -5.34 -8.12
CA ASP A 116 8.62 -6.75 -7.82
C ASP A 116 7.41 -7.61 -7.34
N ASP A 117 6.19 -7.07 -7.33
CA ASP A 117 4.93 -7.79 -7.01
C ASP A 117 4.12 -8.23 -8.25
N LEU A 118 4.80 -8.71 -9.31
CA LEU A 118 4.16 -9.38 -10.46
C LEU A 118 4.95 -10.58 -11.01
#